data_AF-A0A9E4QL85-F1
#
_entry.id   AF-A0A9E4QL85-F1
#
_cell.length_a   1.000
_cell.length_b   1.000
_cell.length_c   1.000
_cell.angle_alpha   90.00
_cell.angle_beta   90.00
_cell.angle_gamma   90.00
#
_symmetry.space_group_name_H-M   'P 1'
#
loop_
_entity.id
_entity.type
_entity.pdbx_description
1 polymer ?
#
loop_
_entity_poly.entity_id
_entity_poly.type
_entity_poly.pdbx_seq_one_letter_code
_entity_poly.pdbx_strand_id
1 'polypeptide(L)' 'LRAVLSGERGPLRDFTLINAAAALVAGDLASDLKEGVPIAAKSIDSGAALEKLDAFVRVSNETG' A
#
# COMPACT_ATOMS: atom_id res chain seq x y z
N LEU A 1 3.05 -9.44 -6.08
CA LEU A 1 2.17 -8.49 -5.34
C LEU A 1 2.04 -8.87 -3.87
N ARG A 2 1.48 -10.04 -3.50
CA ARG A 2 1.35 -10.45 -2.09
C ARG A 2 2.66 -10.34 -1.29
N ALA A 3 3.78 -10.83 -1.83
CA ALA A 3 5.12 -10.65 -1.27
C ALA A 3 5.42 -9.21 -0.80
N VAL A 4 5.23 -8.23 -1.68
CA VAL A 4 5.42 -6.80 -1.36
C VAL A 4 4.48 -6.34 -0.25
N LEU A 5 3.19 -6.70 -0.32
CA LEU A 5 2.19 -6.31 0.68
C LEU A 5 2.36 -7.04 2.02
N SER A 6 3.06 -8.18 2.04
CA SER A 6 3.48 -8.90 3.24
C SER A 6 4.75 -8.33 3.87
N GLY A 7 5.31 -7.24 3.33
CA GLY A 7 6.48 -6.57 3.88
C GLY A 7 7.82 -7.08 3.36
N GLU A 8 7.84 -7.93 2.31
CA GLU A 8 9.09 -8.37 1.70
C GLU A 8 9.87 -7.17 1.16
N ARG A 9 11.12 -7.02 1.60
CA ARG A 9 11.98 -5.90 1.22
C ARG A 9 12.66 -6.16 -0.12
N GLY A 10 12.78 -5.11 -0.93
CA GLY A 10 13.48 -5.15 -2.21
C GLY A 10 13.00 -4.06 -3.16
N PRO A 11 13.59 -3.97 -4.37
CA PRO A 11 13.32 -2.89 -5.33
C PRO A 11 11.84 -2.73 -5.69
N LEU A 12 11.09 -3.84 -5.73
CA LEU A 12 9.64 -3.81 -5.99
C LEU A 12 8.86 -3.14 -4.86
N ARG A 13 9.25 -3.36 -3.60
CA ARG A 13 8.64 -2.68 -2.46
C ARG A 13 8.98 -1.19 -2.50
N ASP A 14 10.23 -0.84 -2.76
CA ASP A 14 10.65 0.56 -2.82
C ASP A 14 9.90 1.34 -3.91
N PHE A 15 9.76 0.76 -5.10
CA PHE A 15 8.96 1.35 -6.18
C PHE A 15 7.47 1.49 -5.79
N THR A 16 6.92 0.49 -5.10
CA THR A 16 5.53 0.52 -4.62
C THR A 16 5.33 1.62 -3.58
N LEU A 17 6.26 1.81 -2.64
CA LEU A 17 6.20 2.85 -1.62
C LEU A 17 6.19 4.25 -2.22
N ILE A 18 7.01 4.51 -3.23
CA ILE A 18 7.07 5.82 -3.90
C ILE A 18 5.76 6.13 -4.62
N ASN A 19 5.19 5.17 -5.36
CA ASN A 19 3.91 5.38 -6.03
C ASN A 19 2.75 5.53 -5.04
N ALA A 20 2.74 4.75 -3.97
CA ALA A 20 1.74 4.89 -2.90
C ALA A 20 1.87 6.26 -2.20
N ALA A 21 3.08 6.72 -1.94
CA ALA A 21 3.31 8.08 -1.41
C ALA A 21 2.79 9.15 -2.36
N ALA A 22 3.01 9.03 -3.67
CA ALA A 22 2.47 9.95 -4.66
C ALA A 22 0.93 9.96 -4.66
N ALA A 23 0.30 8.78 -4.54
CA ALA A 23 -1.16 8.68 -4.41
C ALA A 23 -1.69 9.30 -3.10
N LEU A 24 -0.95 9.16 -2.00
CA LEU A 24 -1.30 9.80 -0.71
C LEU A 24 -1.24 11.32 -0.82
N VAL A 25 -0.21 11.88 -1.48
CA VAL A 25 -0.12 13.33 -1.72
C VAL A 25 -1.25 13.81 -2.62
N ALA A 26 -1.52 13.10 -3.72
CA ALA A 26 -2.60 13.46 -4.65
C ALA A 26 -3.99 13.37 -3.99
N GLY A 27 -4.14 12.57 -2.93
CA GLY A 27 -5.36 12.44 -2.14
C GLY A 27 -5.42 13.31 -0.88
N ASP A 28 -4.52 14.31 -0.73
CA ASP A 28 -4.43 15.19 0.44
C ASP A 28 -4.23 14.45 1.78
N LEU A 29 -3.62 13.26 1.75
CA LEU A 29 -3.29 12.44 2.93
C LEU A 29 -1.82 12.56 3.37
N ALA A 30 -1.00 13.24 2.57
CA ALA A 30 0.37 13.62 2.89
C ALA A 30 0.71 14.95 2.20
N SER A 31 1.53 15.79 2.83
CA SER A 31 1.92 17.10 2.25
C SER A 31 2.96 16.98 1.14
N ASP A 32 3.80 15.94 1.19
CA ASP A 32 4.80 15.64 0.16
C ASP A 32 5.20 14.15 0.16
N LEU A 33 6.09 13.77 -0.76
CA LEU A 33 6.57 12.39 -0.86
C LEU A 33 7.41 11.95 0.36
N LYS A 34 8.11 12.88 1.03
CA LYS A 34 8.93 12.55 2.21
C LYS A 34 8.04 12.15 3.39
N GLU A 35 6.88 12.78 3.52
CA GLU A 35 5.84 12.42 4.48
C GLU A 35 5.06 11.16 4.04
N GLY A 36 4.75 11.03 2.74
CA GLY A 36 3.96 9.94 2.20
C GLY A 36 4.64 8.56 2.27
N VAL A 37 5.96 8.48 2.08
CA VAL A 37 6.68 7.19 2.09
C VAL A 37 6.58 6.46 3.44
N PRO A 38 6.84 7.11 4.59
CA PRO A 38 6.61 6.50 5.90
C PRO A 38 5.17 6.00 6.12
N ILE A 39 4.17 6.75 5.63
CA ILE A 39 2.75 6.35 5.74
C ILE A 39 2.48 5.10 4.91
N ALA A 40 2.94 5.07 3.66
CA ALA A 40 2.85 3.89 2.79
C ALA A 40 3.57 2.69 3.39
N ALA A 41 4.77 2.89 3.94
CA ALA A 41 5.56 1.84 4.59
C ALA A 41 4.82 1.27 5.80
N LYS A 42 4.25 2.13 6.66
CA LYS A 42 3.43 1.71 7.79
C LYS A 42 2.24 0.86 7.33
N SER A 43 1.57 1.23 6.24
CA SER A 43 0.44 0.45 5.70
C SER A 43 0.85 -0.95 5.25
N ILE A 44 2.04 -1.12 4.68
CA ILE A 44 2.56 -2.43 4.26
C ILE A 44 3.06 -3.22 5.47
N ASP A 45 3.91 -2.61 6.29
CA ASP A 45 4.63 -3.30 7.38
C ASP A 45 3.69 -3.71 8.52
N SER A 46 2.54 -3.04 8.68
CA SER A 46 1.49 -3.45 9.62
C SER A 46 0.58 -4.56 9.09
N GLY A 47 0.69 -4.95 7.82
CA GLY A 47 -0.20 -5.90 7.17
C GLY A 47 -1.53 -5.31 6.68
N ALA A 48 -1.86 -4.06 7.03
CA ALA A 48 -3.13 -3.41 6.66
C ALA A 48 -3.38 -3.38 5.14
N ALA A 49 -2.32 -3.20 4.34
CA ALA A 49 -2.44 -3.22 2.89
C ALA A 49 -2.84 -4.60 2.35
N LEU A 50 -2.30 -5.68 2.93
CA LEU A 50 -2.63 -7.06 2.55
C LEU A 50 -4.06 -7.42 2.98
N GLU A 51 -4.46 -7.04 4.20
CA GLU A 51 -5.83 -7.23 4.70
C GLU A 51 -6.85 -6.52 3.80
N LYS A 52 -6.53 -5.31 3.32
CA LYS A 52 -7.42 -4.59 2.41
C LYS A 52 -7.56 -5.28 1.05
N LEU A 53 -6.47 -5.85 0.52
CA LEU A 53 -6.53 -6.66 -0.70
C LEU A 53 -7.40 -7.91 -0.48
N ASP A 54 -7.23 -8.62 0.63
CA ASP A 54 -8.03 -9.81 0.94
C ASP A 54 -9.52 -9.47 1.11
N ALA A 55 -9.84 -8.34 1.74
CA ALA A 55 -11.20 -7.84 1.83
C ALA A 55 -11.80 -7.49 0.45
N PHE A 56 -11.01 -6.87 -0.43
CA PHE A 56 -11.44 -6.55 -1.78
C PHE A 56 -11.74 -7.81 -2.60
N VAL A 57 -10.85 -8.81 -2.57
CA VAL A 57 -11.03 -10.11 -3.25
C VAL A 57 -12.30 -10.82 -2.77
N ARG A 58 -12.57 -10.80 -1.47
CA ARG A 58 -13.78 -11.40 -0.91
C ARG A 58 -15.03 -10.75 -1.51
N VAL A 59 -15.14 -9.42 -1.42
CA VAL A 59 -16.33 -8.68 -1.89
C VAL A 59 -16.51 -8.81 -3.41
N SER A 60 -15.43 -8.77 -4.19
CA SER A 60 -15.53 -8.90 -5.66
C SER A 60 -16.02 -10.27 -6.11
N ASN A 61 -15.77 -11.32 -5.32
CA ASN A 61 -16.17 -12.69 -5.62
C ASN A 61 -17.54 -13.06 -5.04
N GLU A 62 -18.07 -12.29 -4.08
CA GLU A 62 -19.43 -12.46 -3.53
C GLU A 62 -20.52 -11.87 -4.44
N THR A 63 -20.15 -11.07 -5.44
CA THR A 63 -21.10 -10.38 -6.34
C THR A 63 -21.25 -11.09 -7.70
N GLY A 64 -20.91 -12.39 -7.77
CA GLY A 64 -21.10 -13.25 -8.96
C GLY A 64 -22.17 -14.30 -8.73
#